data_AF-A0A1I5YW98-F1
#
_entry.id   AF-A0A1I5YW98-F1
#
_cell.length_a   1.000
_cell.length_b   1.000
_cell.length_c   1.000
_cell.angle_alpha   90.00
_cell.angle_beta   90.00
_cell.angle_gamma   90.00
#
_symmetry.space_group_name_H-M   'P 1'
#
loop_
_entity.id
_entity.type
_entity.pdbx_description
1 polymer ?
#
loop_
_entity_poly.entity_id
_entity_poly.type
_entity_poly.pdbx_seq_one_letter_code
_entity_poly.pdbx_strand_id
1 'polypeptide(L)' 'MQRVVGFTAPRRVELAELSSEELGTGQVRVVTRYSGSSAGSELTAYRGTNPYLTRGWDPPLRLFTDPAAAPQIVLDVGQE' A
#
# COMPACT_ATOMS: atom_id res chain seq x y z
N MET A 1 -13.86 9.93 6.72
CA MET A 1 -12.61 9.17 6.96
C MET A 1 -12.83 7.75 6.46
N GLN A 2 -11.89 7.21 5.71
CA GLN A 2 -11.93 5.86 5.15
C GLN A 2 -11.03 4.95 5.99
N ARG A 3 -11.44 3.71 6.24
CA ARG A 3 -10.59 2.72 6.94
C ARG A 3 -9.85 1.88 5.93
N VAL A 4 -8.55 1.70 6.14
CA VAL A 4 -7.66 0.95 5.26
C VAL A 4 -6.79 -0.01 6.09
N VAL A 5 -6.39 -1.13 5.51
CA VAL A 5 -5.40 -2.04 6.10
C VAL A 5 -4.02 -1.60 5.66
N GLY A 6 -3.14 -1.27 6.61
CA GLY A 6 -1.75 -0.91 6.36
C GLY A 6 -0.77 -1.95 6.91
N PHE A 7 0.33 -2.19 6.18
CA PHE A 7 1.48 -2.93 6.70
C PHE A 7 2.49 -1.94 7.29
N THR A 8 2.49 -1.74 8.61
CA THR A 8 3.32 -0.72 9.26
C THR A 8 4.71 -1.22 9.64
N ALA A 9 4.92 -2.53 9.69
CA ALA A 9 6.21 -3.19 9.83
C ALA A 9 6.12 -4.65 9.33
N PRO A 10 7.25 -5.36 9.13
CA PRO A 10 7.21 -6.79 8.88
C PRO A 10 6.42 -7.53 9.97
N ARG A 11 5.44 -8.31 9.54
CA ARG A 11 4.47 -9.07 10.33
C ARG A 11 3.54 -8.22 11.19
N ARG A 12 3.39 -6.93 10.88
CA ARG A 12 2.51 -6.00 11.58
C ARG A 12 1.49 -5.40 10.61
N VAL A 13 0.23 -5.52 10.97
CA VAL A 13 -0.92 -5.06 10.20
C VAL A 13 -1.81 -4.22 11.10
N GLU A 14 -2.23 -3.06 10.61
CA GLU A 14 -3.06 -2.13 11.36
C GLU A 14 -4.20 -1.60 10.48
N LEU A 15 -5.34 -1.30 11.11
CA LEU A 15 -6.39 -0.52 10.47
C LEU A 15 -6.09 0.96 10.70
N ALA A 16 -5.85 1.69 9.62
CA ALA A 16 -5.59 3.12 9.64
C ALA A 16 -6.79 3.90 9.09
N GLU A 17 -6.94 5.13 9.56
CA GLU A 17 -7.88 6.08 8.98
C GLU A 17 -7.17 6.94 7.95
N LEU A 18 -7.75 7.03 6.76
CA LEU A 18 -7.28 7.86 5.67
C LEU A 18 -8.29 8.97 5.38
N SER A 19 -7.80 10.20 5.25
CA SER A 19 -8.61 11.33 4.78
C SER A 19 -8.94 11.15 3.30
N SER A 20 -10.19 11.40 2.92
CA SER A 20 -10.56 11.45 1.51
C SER A 20 -10.08 12.75 0.87
N GLU A 21 -9.33 12.66 -0.22
CA GLU A 21 -8.95 13.84 -1.02
C GLU A 21 -10.12 14.33 -1.88
N GLU A 22 -10.11 15.61 -2.27
CA GLU A 22 -11.10 16.17 -3.20
C GLU A 22 -11.00 15.53 -4.59
N LEU A 23 -12.13 15.42 -5.30
CA LEU A 23 -12.15 14.87 -6.65
C LEU A 23 -11.73 15.93 -7.66
N GLY A 24 -10.67 15.66 -8.40
CA GLY A 24 -10.27 16.45 -9.57
C GLY A 24 -11.14 16.16 -10.80
N THR A 25 -10.96 16.97 -11.84
CA THR A 25 -11.65 16.79 -13.12
C THR A 25 -11.38 15.41 -13.72
N GLY A 26 -12.43 14.68 -14.08
CA GLY A 26 -12.33 13.34 -14.69
C GLY A 26 -12.09 12.20 -13.70
N GLN A 27 -12.03 12.48 -12.40
CA GLN A 27 -11.91 11.44 -11.37
C GLN A 27 -13.26 10.99 -10.84
N VAL A 28 -13.33 9.74 -10.39
CA VAL A 28 -14.50 9.18 -9.69
C VAL A 28 -14.07 8.60 -8.35
N ARG A 29 -14.98 8.63 -7.37
CA ARG A 29 -14.78 7.93 -6.09
C ARG A 29 -15.46 6.59 -6.15
N VAL A 30 -14.71 5.54 -5.86
CA VAL A 30 -15.21 4.18 -5.75
C VAL A 30 -15.28 3.80 -4.28
N VAL A 31 -16.33 3.07 -3.90
CA VAL A 31 -16.43 2.44 -2.59
C VAL A 31 -16.17 0.96 -2.79
N THR A 32 -15.09 0.46 -2.20
CA THR A 32 -14.80 -0.97 -2.20
C THR A 32 -15.88 -1.68 -1.37
N ARG A 33 -16.49 -2.74 -1.92
CA ARG A 33 -17.45 -3.60 -1.21
C ARG A 33 -16.81 -4.87 -0.69
N TYR A 34 -15.89 -5.42 -1.48
CA TYR A 34 -15.15 -6.63 -1.15
C TYR A 34 -13.71 -6.49 -1.66
N SER A 35 -12.76 -7.00 -0.87
CA SER A 35 -11.35 -7.06 -1.22
C SER A 35 -10.89 -8.51 -1.10
N GLY A 36 -10.17 -9.01 -2.11
CA GLY A 36 -9.55 -10.32 -2.05
C GLY A 36 -8.04 -10.18 -1.85
N SER A 37 -7.48 -10.89 -0.87
CA SER A 37 -6.02 -10.95 -0.68
C SER A 37 -5.42 -12.04 -1.58
N SER A 38 -4.46 -11.68 -2.42
CA SER A 38 -3.65 -12.66 -3.16
C SER A 38 -2.34 -12.94 -2.42
N ALA A 39 -1.67 -14.06 -2.74
CA ALA A 39 -0.37 -14.42 -2.15
C ALA A 39 0.81 -13.56 -2.66
N GLY A 40 0.55 -12.55 -3.50
CA GLY A 40 1.55 -11.70 -4.14
C GLY A 40 2.09 -10.59 -3.25
N SER A 41 1.94 -9.34 -3.70
CA SER A 41 2.53 -8.14 -3.10
C SER A 41 2.18 -7.95 -1.62
N GLU A 42 0.98 -8.35 -1.20
CA GLU A 42 0.53 -8.26 0.19
C GLU A 42 1.35 -9.18 1.11
N LEU A 43 1.63 -10.40 0.68
CA LEU A 43 2.38 -11.36 1.49
C LEU A 43 3.87 -10.99 1.56
N THR A 44 4.45 -10.46 0.49
CA THR A 44 5.84 -9.96 0.51
C THR A 44 5.98 -8.69 1.34
N ALA A 45 4.97 -7.82 1.35
CA ALA A 45 4.90 -6.66 2.23
C ALA A 45 4.77 -7.08 3.69
N TYR A 46 3.82 -7.97 4.01
CA TYR A 46 3.66 -8.54 5.34
C TYR A 46 4.94 -9.22 5.83
N ARG A 47 5.68 -9.94 4.97
CA ARG A 47 6.94 -10.58 5.36
C ARG A 47 8.13 -9.61 5.45
N GLY A 48 8.00 -8.38 4.94
CA GLY A 48 9.09 -7.42 4.87
C GLY A 48 10.13 -7.74 3.78
N THR A 49 9.76 -8.56 2.78
CA THR A 49 10.65 -8.96 1.69
C THR A 49 10.34 -8.25 0.38
N ASN A 50 9.37 -7.33 0.38
CA ASN A 50 9.06 -6.52 -0.79
C ASN A 50 10.16 -5.46 -1.00
N PRO A 51 10.94 -5.50 -2.09
CA PRO A 51 12.03 -4.57 -2.34
C PRO A 51 11.56 -3.12 -2.46
N TYR A 52 10.31 -2.88 -2.88
CA TYR A 52 9.74 -1.53 -2.89
C TYR A 52 9.60 -0.92 -1.49
N LEU A 53 9.61 -1.73 -0.42
CA LEU A 53 9.54 -1.26 0.96
C LEU A 53 10.89 -1.27 1.67
N THR A 54 11.91 -1.88 1.09
CA THR A 54 13.21 -2.10 1.75
C THR A 54 14.39 -1.53 0.98
N ARG A 55 14.18 -1.09 -0.26
CA ARG A 55 15.20 -0.58 -1.19
C ARG A 55 14.69 0.67 -1.93
N GLY A 56 15.60 1.48 -2.46
CA GLY A 56 15.26 2.56 -3.39
C GLY A 56 15.03 2.01 -4.80
N TRP A 57 14.04 2.52 -5.53
CA TRP A 57 13.88 2.24 -6.96
C TRP A 57 14.57 3.33 -7.78
N ASP A 58 15.48 2.95 -8.68
CA ASP A 58 16.13 3.84 -9.65
C ASP A 58 15.38 3.74 -11.00
N PRO A 59 14.59 4.76 -11.40
CA PRO A 59 13.81 4.69 -12.64
C PRO A 59 14.68 4.66 -13.92
N PRO A 60 15.77 5.45 -14.04
CA PRO A 60 16.70 5.34 -15.15
C PRO A 60 17.30 3.94 -15.33
N LEU A 61 17.82 3.34 -14.25
CA LEU A 61 18.47 2.03 -14.29
C LEU A 61 17.48 0.86 -14.24
N ARG A 62 16.25 1.11 -13.80
CA ARG A 62 15.21 0.11 -13.52
C ARG A 62 15.70 -0.97 -12.53
N LEU A 63 16.44 -0.54 -11.51
CA LEU A 63 17.03 -1.44 -10.51
C LEU A 63 16.71 -0.97 -9.09
N PHE A 64 16.74 -1.92 -8.16
CA PHE A 64 16.69 -1.62 -6.73
C PHE A 64 18.09 -1.31 -6.20
N THR A 65 18.22 -0.23 -5.43
CA THR A 65 19.46 0.26 -4.82
C THR A 65 19.35 0.33 -3.30
N ASP A 66 20.49 0.35 -2.62
CA ASP A 66 20.61 0.36 -1.15
C ASP A 66 20.85 1.79 -0.63
N PRO A 67 20.28 2.23 0.51
CA PRO A 67 18.86 2.25 0.88
C PRO A 67 18.22 3.66 0.72
N ALA A 68 16.90 3.70 0.48
CA ALA A 68 16.07 4.93 0.52
C ALA A 68 14.86 4.72 1.45
N ALA A 69 14.22 5.80 1.91
CA ALA A 69 13.08 5.75 2.84
C ALA A 69 11.93 4.86 2.30
N ALA A 70 11.43 3.97 3.17
CA ALA A 70 10.44 2.96 2.81
C ALA A 70 9.04 3.57 2.62
N PRO A 71 8.38 3.40 1.45
CA PRO A 71 6.95 3.66 1.32
C PRO A 71 6.12 2.64 2.11
N GLN A 72 4.85 2.97 2.37
CA GLN A 72 3.89 2.07 3.02
C GLN A 72 2.95 1.46 1.96
N ILE A 73 2.58 0.17 2.12
CA ILE A 73 1.50 -0.43 1.33
C ILE A 73 0.21 -0.31 2.12
N VAL A 74 -0.79 0.29 1.46
CA VAL A 74 -2.14 0.50 1.97
C VAL A 74 -3.12 -0.28 1.11
N LEU A 75 -3.97 -1.08 1.75
CA LEU A 75 -5.05 -1.84 1.12
C LEU A 75 -6.38 -1.27 1.56
N ASP A 76 -7.24 -0.92 0.61
CA ASP A 76 -8.63 -0.59 0.93
C ASP A 76 -9.40 -1.87 1.26
N VAL A 77 -9.96 -1.91 2.46
CA VAL A 77 -10.89 -2.94 2.89
C VAL A 77 -12.27 -2.30 2.86
N GLY A 78 -13.10 -2.78 1.95
CA GLY A 78 -14.42 -2.24 1.73
C GLY A 78 -15.22 -1.97 3.01
N GLN A 79 -16.11 -1.00 2.95
CA GLN A 79 -17.02 -0.72 4.06
C GLN A 79 -18.28 -1.59 3.90
N GLU A 80 -18.79 -2.15 5.02
CA GLU A 80 -20.12 -2.79 5.07
C GLU A 80 -21.22 -1.79 4.64
#